data_AF-A0A2F0AGE6-F1
#
_entry.id   AF-A0A2F0AGE6-F1
#
_cell.length_a   1.000
_cell.length_b   1.000
_cell.length_c   1.000
_cell.angle_alpha   90.00
_cell.angle_beta   90.00
_cell.angle_gamma   90.00
#
_symmetry.space_group_name_H-M   'P 1'
#
loop_
_entity.id
_entity.type
_entity.pdbx_description
1 polymer ?
#
loop_
_entity_poly.entity_id
_entity_poly.type
_entity_poly.pdbx_seq_one_letter_code
_entity_poly.pdbx_strand_id
1 'polypeptide(L)'
;MILKRNDIINKYPWINDQKQQFITSADYDGIICASLLKHYKNWELVGYYDLESIWICDEAKKNRNNIIWVDLNILPHQGKAIGGHIVSIKDELPSGFNSSCNPNILTEVNSSMFKNKFPFSTLFFLLWLYNIQIPKNIFSKMLVLHSDSTWLKFQNYNENSTKWIEMLSDYHWKWFFRNVDSETFEKRVDEILYPELKSIYAISGYSKLKSKNLKLQSRELKINPDWDEDIIHNLFNLVATHLKWTPPILPLITKRVDGTKKKIALREVKNMGLSKFLKREKVFSYTITSPQTLIYTTFGSNLSSPIDK
;
A
#
# COMPACT_ATOMS: atom_id res chain seq x y z
N MET A 1 21.76 3.40 7.91
CA MET A 1 21.59 1.97 7.63
C MET A 1 21.21 1.81 6.16
N ILE A 2 21.82 0.88 5.43
CA ILE A 2 21.42 0.56 4.05
C ILE A 2 20.69 -0.78 4.08
N LEU A 3 19.49 -0.85 3.51
CA LEU A 3 18.72 -2.09 3.40
C LEU A 3 19.25 -2.93 2.25
N LYS A 4 19.42 -4.23 2.48
CA LYS A 4 19.81 -5.20 1.45
C LYS A 4 18.62 -6.08 1.10
N ARG A 5 18.35 -6.24 -0.20
CA ARG A 5 17.25 -7.10 -0.70
C ARG A 5 17.36 -8.53 -0.20
N ASN A 6 18.56 -9.10 -0.23
CA ASN A 6 18.81 -10.48 0.22
C ASN A 6 18.46 -10.67 1.70
N ASP A 7 18.78 -9.71 2.57
CA ASP A 7 18.46 -9.79 3.99
C ASP A 7 16.95 -9.77 4.21
N ILE A 8 16.22 -8.95 3.45
CA ILE A 8 14.75 -8.88 3.48
C ILE A 8 14.13 -10.17 2.96
N ILE A 9 14.62 -10.70 1.83
CA ILE A 9 14.14 -11.95 1.25
C ILE A 9 14.40 -13.13 2.19
N ASN A 10 15.57 -13.18 2.83
CA ASN A 10 15.91 -14.21 3.81
C ASN A 10 15.00 -14.13 5.05
N LYS A 11 14.65 -12.91 5.49
CA LYS A 11 13.73 -12.69 6.60
C LYS A 11 12.28 -13.04 6.25
N TYR A 12 11.87 -12.79 5.01
CA TYR A 12 10.51 -13.00 4.52
C TYR A 12 10.52 -13.84 3.23
N PRO A 13 10.88 -15.14 3.28
CA PRO A 13 11.09 -15.96 2.08
C PRO A 13 9.86 -16.05 1.19
N TRP A 14 8.67 -16.02 1.80
CA TRP A 14 7.38 -16.04 1.13
C TRP A 14 7.21 -14.94 0.08
N ILE A 15 7.92 -13.82 0.20
CA ILE A 15 7.84 -12.72 -0.76
C ILE A 15 8.33 -13.15 -2.13
N ASN A 16 9.27 -14.10 -2.18
CA ASN A 16 9.84 -14.57 -3.44
C ASN A 16 9.14 -15.83 -3.98
N ASP A 17 8.18 -16.39 -3.25
CA ASP A 17 7.41 -17.54 -3.73
C ASP A 17 6.57 -17.16 -4.96
N GLN A 18 6.32 -18.15 -5.81
CA GLN A 18 5.46 -17.99 -6.99
C GLN A 18 4.05 -18.46 -6.68
N LYS A 19 3.06 -18.00 -7.46
CA LYS A 19 1.67 -18.50 -7.41
C LYS A 19 1.00 -18.39 -6.03
N GLN A 20 1.35 -17.37 -5.26
CA GLN A 20 0.68 -17.08 -3.99
C GLN A 20 -0.66 -16.39 -4.25
N GLN A 21 -1.60 -16.55 -3.32
CA GLN A 21 -2.87 -15.84 -3.34
C GLN A 21 -2.78 -14.59 -2.46
N PHE A 22 -3.33 -13.48 -2.94
CA PHE A 22 -3.27 -12.22 -2.21
C PHE A 22 -4.56 -11.40 -2.29
N ILE A 23 -4.77 -10.60 -1.25
CA ILE A 23 -5.77 -9.55 -1.16
C ILE A 23 -5.02 -8.21 -1.19
N THR A 24 -5.52 -7.24 -1.95
CA THR A 24 -4.91 -5.91 -2.09
C THR A 24 -5.81 -4.81 -1.56
N SER A 25 -5.26 -3.64 -1.27
CA SER A 25 -6.05 -2.45 -0.92
C SER A 25 -6.98 -2.07 -2.08
N ALA A 26 -8.20 -1.64 -1.77
CA ALA A 26 -9.20 -1.24 -2.77
C ALA A 26 -8.96 0.21 -3.25
N ASP A 27 -7.73 0.51 -3.65
CA ASP A 27 -7.31 1.84 -4.12
C ASP A 27 -6.30 1.75 -5.28
N TYR A 28 -5.86 2.91 -5.76
CA TYR A 28 -4.90 2.99 -6.86
C TYR A 28 -3.60 2.20 -6.63
N ASP A 29 -2.99 2.27 -5.43
CA ASP A 29 -1.71 1.59 -5.16
C ASP A 29 -1.93 0.07 -5.14
N GLY A 30 -3.00 -0.37 -4.49
CA GLY A 30 -3.37 -1.78 -4.43
C GLY A 30 -3.61 -2.41 -5.79
N ILE A 31 -4.30 -1.71 -6.70
CA ILE A 31 -4.55 -2.20 -8.07
C ILE A 31 -3.25 -2.30 -8.87
N ILE A 32 -2.38 -1.27 -8.85
CA ILE A 32 -1.13 -1.36 -9.62
C ILE A 32 -0.19 -2.42 -9.03
N CYS A 33 -0.15 -2.57 -7.70
CA CYS A 33 0.56 -3.68 -7.06
C CYS A 33 0.06 -5.04 -7.56
N ALA A 34 -1.25 -5.20 -7.77
CA ALA A 34 -1.81 -6.45 -8.27
C ALA A 34 -1.31 -6.79 -9.69
N SER A 35 -1.19 -5.81 -10.59
CA SER A 35 -0.60 -6.02 -11.91
C SER A 35 0.88 -6.39 -11.85
N LEU A 36 1.67 -5.73 -10.99
CA LEU A 36 3.09 -6.06 -10.81
C LEU A 36 3.26 -7.50 -10.32
N LEU A 37 2.54 -7.86 -9.25
CA LEU A 37 2.65 -9.18 -8.61
C LEU A 37 2.14 -10.30 -9.52
N LYS A 38 1.08 -10.06 -10.30
CA LYS A 38 0.67 -11.00 -11.34
C LYS A 38 1.79 -11.20 -12.37
N HIS A 39 2.33 -10.12 -12.91
CA HIS A 39 3.28 -10.21 -14.02
C HIS A 39 4.61 -10.86 -13.62
N TYR A 40 5.20 -10.46 -12.49
CA TYR A 40 6.54 -10.92 -12.11
C TYR A 40 6.55 -12.13 -11.16
N LYS A 41 5.47 -12.37 -10.42
CA LYS A 41 5.37 -13.47 -9.42
C LYS A 41 4.28 -14.49 -9.74
N ASN A 42 3.51 -14.26 -10.79
CA ASN A 42 2.31 -15.03 -11.11
C ASN A 42 1.38 -15.24 -9.90
N TRP A 43 1.33 -14.24 -9.01
CA TRP A 43 0.41 -14.27 -7.88
C TRP A 43 -1.03 -14.10 -8.37
N GLU A 44 -1.97 -14.65 -7.61
CA GLU A 44 -3.39 -14.67 -7.89
C GLU A 44 -4.11 -13.68 -6.97
N LEU A 45 -4.73 -12.66 -7.58
CA LEU A 45 -5.59 -11.72 -6.88
C LEU A 45 -6.89 -12.42 -6.52
N VAL A 46 -7.19 -12.55 -5.22
CA VAL A 46 -8.37 -13.31 -4.72
C VAL A 46 -9.35 -12.46 -3.93
N GLY A 47 -9.10 -11.15 -3.82
CA GLY A 47 -9.98 -10.23 -3.13
C GLY A 47 -9.40 -8.84 -2.90
N TYR A 48 -10.21 -8.01 -2.25
CA TYR A 48 -9.91 -6.61 -1.95
C TYR A 48 -10.27 -6.26 -0.51
N TYR A 49 -9.61 -5.23 0.04
CA TYR A 49 -9.94 -4.67 1.35
C TYR A 49 -9.81 -3.13 1.33
N ASP A 50 -10.87 -2.40 1.67
CA ASP A 50 -10.88 -0.93 1.73
C ASP A 50 -10.58 -0.36 3.14
N LEU A 51 -10.03 -1.22 4.01
CA LEU A 51 -9.85 -0.99 5.44
C LEU A 51 -11.16 -0.94 6.24
N GLU A 52 -12.30 -1.34 5.68
CA GLU A 52 -13.59 -1.48 6.36
C GLU A 52 -14.27 -2.80 6.04
N SER A 53 -14.45 -3.09 4.75
CA SER A 53 -15.11 -4.27 4.20
C SER A 53 -14.14 -5.10 3.36
N ILE A 54 -14.24 -6.42 3.46
CA ILE A 54 -13.40 -7.38 2.73
C ILE A 54 -14.25 -8.06 1.66
N TRP A 55 -13.80 -8.05 0.41
CA TRP A 55 -14.42 -8.77 -0.72
C TRP A 55 -13.51 -9.93 -1.11
N ILE A 56 -14.03 -11.15 -1.15
CA ILE A 56 -13.26 -12.37 -1.44
C ILE A 56 -14.00 -13.34 -2.35
N CYS A 57 -13.23 -14.07 -3.16
CA CYS A 57 -13.71 -15.23 -3.90
C CYS A 57 -13.73 -16.50 -3.02
N ASP A 58 -14.19 -17.62 -3.59
CA ASP A 58 -14.24 -18.90 -2.86
C ASP A 58 -12.85 -19.52 -2.64
N GLU A 59 -11.90 -19.28 -3.54
CA GLU A 59 -10.51 -19.73 -3.41
C GLU A 59 -9.85 -19.11 -2.17
N ALA A 60 -10.05 -17.81 -1.95
CA ALA A 60 -9.61 -17.13 -0.74
C ALA A 60 -10.17 -17.77 0.54
N LYS A 61 -11.45 -18.17 0.55
CA LYS A 61 -12.05 -18.84 1.72
C LYS A 61 -11.36 -20.18 2.02
N LYS A 62 -11.03 -20.94 0.98
CA LYS A 62 -10.34 -22.25 1.09
C LYS A 62 -8.90 -22.08 1.60
N ASN A 63 -8.23 -20.98 1.25
CA ASN A 63 -6.83 -20.73 1.56
C ASN A 63 -6.58 -19.62 2.59
N ARG A 64 -7.56 -19.30 3.45
CA ARG A 64 -7.57 -18.11 4.32
C ARG A 64 -6.32 -17.92 5.20
N ASN A 65 -5.62 -19.00 5.57
CA ASN A 65 -4.44 -18.96 6.44
C ASN A 65 -3.14 -18.62 5.68
N ASN A 66 -3.14 -18.65 4.34
CA ASN A 66 -1.96 -18.39 3.53
C ASN A 66 -2.11 -17.16 2.63
N ILE A 67 -3.20 -16.41 2.75
CA ILE A 67 -3.42 -15.18 1.98
C ILE A 67 -2.37 -14.14 2.38
N ILE A 68 -1.77 -13.53 1.37
CA ILE A 68 -0.87 -12.38 1.52
C ILE A 68 -1.69 -11.09 1.40
N TRP A 69 -1.41 -10.13 2.27
CA TRP A 69 -2.08 -8.83 2.32
C TRP A 69 -1.16 -7.76 1.75
N VAL A 70 -1.54 -7.18 0.62
CA VAL A 70 -0.70 -6.25 -0.15
C VAL A 70 -1.23 -4.83 0.02
N ASP A 71 -0.35 -3.91 0.37
CA ASP A 71 -0.66 -2.53 0.75
C ASP A 71 -1.65 -2.44 1.94
N LEU A 72 -1.58 -3.44 2.83
CA LEU A 72 -2.51 -3.62 3.92
C LEU A 72 -1.75 -4.08 5.17
N ASN A 73 -2.26 -3.69 6.34
CA ASN A 73 -1.71 -4.12 7.63
C ASN A 73 -2.80 -4.85 8.41
N ILE A 74 -2.65 -6.16 8.56
CA ILE A 74 -3.55 -6.98 9.37
C ILE A 74 -2.80 -7.58 10.56
N LEU A 75 -3.52 -7.80 11.65
CA LEU A 75 -2.98 -8.31 12.92
C LEU A 75 -2.91 -9.82 13.12
N PRO A 76 -3.71 -10.68 12.47
CA PRO A 76 -3.57 -12.13 12.62
C PRO A 76 -2.14 -12.59 12.36
N HIS A 77 -1.57 -13.45 13.22
CA HIS A 77 -0.19 -13.93 13.06
C HIS A 77 0.06 -14.65 11.73
N GLN A 78 -0.97 -15.35 11.27
CA GLN A 78 -0.98 -16.08 10.00
C GLN A 78 -1.01 -15.14 8.78
N GLY A 79 -1.37 -13.87 8.99
CA GLY A 79 -1.44 -12.85 7.96
C GLY A 79 -0.06 -12.36 7.54
N LYS A 80 0.48 -12.91 6.45
CA LYS A 80 1.63 -12.32 5.77
C LYS A 80 1.19 -11.00 5.14
N ALA A 81 1.94 -9.92 5.34
CA ALA A 81 1.61 -8.64 4.75
C ALA A 81 2.83 -7.95 4.15
N ILE A 82 2.61 -7.14 3.12
CA ILE A 82 3.59 -6.20 2.58
C ILE A 82 2.94 -4.83 2.44
N GLY A 83 3.58 -3.81 2.99
CA GLY A 83 3.01 -2.45 2.98
C GLY A 83 3.92 -1.41 3.62
N GLY A 84 3.45 -0.17 3.67
CA GLY A 84 4.24 1.00 4.06
C GLY A 84 3.74 1.83 5.24
N HIS A 85 2.71 1.40 6.00
CA HIS A 85 2.24 2.21 7.14
C HIS A 85 2.98 1.92 8.44
N ILE A 86 2.99 2.91 9.34
CA ILE A 86 3.49 2.75 10.70
C ILE A 86 2.49 1.93 11.53
N VAL A 87 3.01 0.89 12.19
CA VAL A 87 2.25 0.01 13.08
C VAL A 87 2.74 0.02 14.53
N SER A 88 3.98 0.43 14.81
CA SER A 88 4.53 0.41 16.16
C SER A 88 4.30 1.72 16.94
N ILE A 89 4.14 1.59 18.25
CA ILE A 89 4.08 2.71 19.20
C ILE A 89 5.25 2.58 20.18
N LYS A 90 6.17 3.56 20.16
CA LYS A 90 7.47 3.43 20.86
C LYS A 90 8.14 2.11 20.42
N ASP A 91 8.58 1.30 21.35
CA ASP A 91 9.26 0.02 21.10
C ASP A 91 8.27 -1.17 21.06
N GLU A 92 6.96 -0.90 21.09
CA GLU A 92 5.93 -1.92 21.06
C GLU A 92 5.52 -2.23 19.61
N LEU A 93 6.03 -3.34 19.08
CA LEU A 93 5.60 -3.96 17.83
C LEU A 93 4.71 -5.18 18.14
N PRO A 94 3.42 -5.18 17.75
CA PRO A 94 2.58 -6.35 17.93
C PRO A 94 3.11 -7.54 17.15
N SER A 95 3.07 -8.71 17.78
CA SER A 95 3.61 -9.97 17.28
C SER A 95 2.97 -10.43 15.96
N GLY A 96 1.74 -10.00 15.68
CA GLY A 96 1.06 -10.19 14.40
C GLY A 96 1.81 -9.62 13.19
N PHE A 97 2.65 -8.60 13.39
CA PHE A 97 3.44 -8.00 12.31
C PHE A 97 4.81 -8.66 12.11
N ASN A 98 5.15 -9.72 12.86
CA ASN A 98 6.44 -10.41 12.72
C ASN A 98 6.63 -10.99 11.31
N SER A 99 5.54 -11.38 10.64
CA SER A 99 5.51 -11.88 9.27
C SER A 99 5.36 -10.77 8.21
N SER A 100 5.20 -9.50 8.64
CA SER A 100 4.94 -8.37 7.75
C SER A 100 6.24 -7.76 7.20
N CYS A 101 6.38 -7.76 5.88
CA CYS A 101 7.47 -7.10 5.17
C CYS A 101 7.14 -5.61 4.97
N ASN A 102 7.58 -4.78 5.91
CA ASN A 102 7.26 -3.36 5.92
C ASN A 102 8.53 -2.52 6.14
N PRO A 103 8.84 -1.53 5.27
CA PRO A 103 10.04 -0.70 5.41
C PRO A 103 10.14 0.00 6.76
N ASN A 104 9.04 0.46 7.35
CA ASN A 104 9.07 1.10 8.67
C ASN A 104 9.44 0.11 9.78
N ILE A 105 8.99 -1.15 9.69
CA ILE A 105 9.39 -2.20 10.64
C ILE A 105 10.88 -2.52 10.48
N LEU A 106 11.34 -2.68 9.23
CA LEU A 106 12.74 -2.96 8.89
C LEU A 106 13.72 -1.88 9.38
N THR A 107 13.24 -0.67 9.59
CA THR A 107 14.02 0.51 9.96
C THR A 107 13.67 1.04 11.35
N GLU A 108 12.87 0.28 12.11
CA GLU A 108 12.41 0.61 13.46
C GLU A 108 11.67 1.95 13.57
N VAL A 109 11.15 2.48 12.46
CA VAL A 109 10.35 3.71 12.43
C VAL A 109 8.99 3.46 13.07
N ASN A 110 8.78 4.07 14.23
CA ASN A 110 7.53 3.99 14.99
C ASN A 110 6.80 5.34 15.02
N SER A 111 5.65 5.37 15.71
CA SER A 111 4.79 6.57 15.78
C SER A 111 5.43 7.85 16.35
N SER A 112 6.50 7.77 17.14
CA SER A 112 7.23 8.96 17.61
C SER A 112 8.11 9.58 16.50
N MET A 113 8.53 8.76 15.53
CA MET A 113 9.37 9.12 14.40
C MET A 113 8.55 9.32 13.12
N PHE A 114 7.29 9.77 13.24
CA PHE A 114 6.36 9.83 12.12
C PHE A 114 6.89 10.61 10.90
N LYS A 115 7.72 11.64 11.13
CA LYS A 115 8.36 12.43 10.04
C LYS A 115 9.33 11.61 9.19
N ASN A 116 9.84 10.50 9.72
CA ASN A 116 10.78 9.59 9.06
C ASN A 116 10.09 8.40 8.40
N LYS A 117 8.74 8.37 8.38
CA LYS A 117 7.97 7.27 7.76
C LYS A 117 8.39 7.05 6.31
N PHE A 118 8.26 5.82 5.85
CA PHE A 118 8.41 5.48 4.44
C PHE A 118 7.49 6.38 3.59
N PRO A 119 8.05 7.20 2.68
CA PRO A 119 7.29 8.22 1.97
C PRO A 119 6.82 7.76 0.59
N PHE A 120 7.09 6.52 0.18
CA PHE A 120 6.69 6.01 -1.13
C PHE A 120 5.56 4.98 -0.98
N SER A 121 4.92 4.65 -2.10
CA SER A 121 3.90 3.60 -2.20
C SER A 121 4.47 2.19 -1.94
N THR A 122 3.59 1.24 -1.64
CA THR A 122 3.93 -0.19 -1.62
C THR A 122 4.46 -0.65 -2.98
N LEU A 123 3.94 -0.11 -4.08
CA LEU A 123 4.45 -0.35 -5.44
C LEU A 123 5.95 -0.04 -5.57
N PHE A 124 6.41 1.12 -5.10
CA PHE A 124 7.82 1.51 -5.14
C PHE A 124 8.70 0.59 -4.30
N PHE A 125 8.19 0.09 -3.17
CA PHE A 125 8.92 -0.89 -2.38
C PHE A 125 9.08 -2.22 -3.13
N LEU A 126 8.02 -2.71 -3.80
CA LEU A 126 8.08 -3.90 -4.64
C LEU A 126 9.02 -3.73 -5.85
N LEU A 127 8.95 -2.58 -6.52
CA LEU A 127 9.85 -2.24 -7.63
C LEU A 127 11.31 -2.26 -7.21
N TRP A 128 11.63 -1.66 -6.06
CA TRP A 128 12.98 -1.73 -5.49
C TRP A 128 13.33 -3.16 -5.11
N LEU A 129 12.48 -3.88 -4.38
CA LEU A 129 12.74 -5.20 -3.83
C LEU A 129 13.09 -6.22 -4.92
N TYR A 130 12.34 -6.21 -6.02
CA TYR A 130 12.56 -7.10 -7.17
C TYR A 130 13.47 -6.50 -8.24
N ASN A 131 14.04 -5.31 -8.00
CA ASN A 131 14.87 -4.58 -8.97
C ASN A 131 14.22 -4.44 -10.36
N ILE A 132 12.92 -4.19 -10.39
CA ILE A 132 12.14 -4.09 -11.63
C ILE A 132 12.36 -2.72 -12.26
N GLN A 133 12.70 -2.71 -13.55
CA GLN A 133 12.71 -1.49 -14.36
C GLN A 133 11.39 -1.35 -15.11
N ILE A 134 10.87 -0.12 -15.17
CA ILE A 134 9.68 0.20 -15.96
C ILE A 134 10.08 0.82 -17.32
N PRO A 135 9.20 0.82 -18.32
CA PRO A 135 9.46 1.49 -19.59
C PRO A 135 9.87 2.97 -19.40
N LYS A 136 10.97 3.38 -20.06
CA LYS A 136 11.58 4.71 -19.88
C LYS A 136 10.86 5.82 -20.66
N ASN A 137 9.54 5.93 -20.50
CA ASN A 137 8.75 7.03 -21.05
C ASN A 137 8.06 7.83 -19.93
N ILE A 138 7.58 9.02 -20.28
CA ILE A 138 7.02 9.96 -19.29
C ILE A 138 5.70 9.47 -18.69
N PHE A 139 4.85 8.79 -19.47
CA PHE A 139 3.56 8.32 -18.98
C PHE A 139 3.74 7.20 -17.96
N SER A 140 4.53 6.17 -18.27
CA SER A 140 4.87 5.08 -17.33
C SER A 140 5.47 5.63 -16.03
N LYS A 141 6.35 6.62 -16.14
CA LYS A 141 6.92 7.32 -14.98
C LYS A 141 5.85 8.01 -14.14
N MET A 142 4.95 8.79 -14.75
CA MET A 142 3.85 9.47 -14.04
C MET A 142 2.87 8.48 -13.41
N LEU A 143 2.52 7.40 -14.12
CA LEU A 143 1.60 6.37 -13.66
C LEU A 143 2.10 5.71 -12.35
N VAL A 144 3.38 5.34 -12.30
CA VAL A 144 4.00 4.76 -11.08
C VAL A 144 4.17 5.81 -9.99
N LEU A 145 4.63 7.01 -10.33
CA LEU A 145 4.82 8.11 -9.39
C LEU A 145 3.52 8.62 -8.76
N HIS A 146 2.39 8.40 -9.43
CA HIS A 146 1.07 8.72 -8.89
C HIS A 146 0.70 7.84 -7.70
N SER A 147 1.25 6.61 -7.63
CA SER A 147 0.93 5.67 -6.57
C SER A 147 1.25 6.25 -5.19
N ASP A 148 0.28 6.19 -4.29
CA ASP A 148 0.27 6.82 -2.97
C ASP A 148 0.82 8.27 -2.99
N SER A 149 0.50 9.02 -4.04
CA SER A 149 0.97 10.40 -4.27
C SER A 149 2.50 10.57 -4.14
N THR A 150 3.28 9.56 -4.55
CA THR A 150 4.74 9.52 -4.34
C THR A 150 5.45 10.77 -4.88
N TRP A 151 5.07 11.28 -6.06
CA TRP A 151 5.67 12.50 -6.60
C TRP A 151 5.46 13.73 -5.73
N LEU A 152 4.26 13.89 -5.14
CA LEU A 152 3.97 14.99 -4.23
C LEU A 152 4.70 14.84 -2.91
N LYS A 153 4.85 13.62 -2.41
CA LYS A 153 5.64 13.36 -1.20
C LYS A 153 7.11 13.67 -1.43
N PHE A 154 7.65 13.35 -2.61
CA PHE A 154 9.01 13.74 -2.99
C PHE A 154 9.20 15.28 -3.03
N GLN A 155 8.22 16.02 -3.56
CA GLN A 155 8.25 17.48 -3.53
C GLN A 155 8.18 18.01 -2.08
N ASN A 156 7.16 17.61 -1.32
CA ASN A 156 6.83 18.20 -0.01
C ASN A 156 7.71 17.70 1.14
N TYR A 157 8.30 16.51 1.03
CA TYR A 157 9.10 15.85 2.08
C TYR A 157 10.46 15.39 1.54
N ASN A 158 11.09 16.22 0.71
CA ASN A 158 12.30 15.88 -0.03
C ASN A 158 13.45 15.34 0.83
N GLU A 159 13.67 15.92 2.02
CA GLU A 159 14.71 15.45 2.93
C GLU A 159 14.46 13.99 3.37
N ASN A 160 13.22 13.67 3.77
CA ASN A 160 12.85 12.30 4.15
C ASN A 160 12.92 11.36 2.93
N SER A 161 12.42 11.78 1.77
CA SER A 161 12.52 10.99 0.54
C SER A 161 13.96 10.70 0.15
N THR A 162 14.88 11.65 0.28
CA THR A 162 16.30 11.48 -0.03
C THR A 162 16.94 10.48 0.93
N LYS A 163 16.66 10.56 2.23
CA LYS A 163 17.11 9.57 3.22
C LYS A 163 16.65 8.15 2.83
N TRP A 164 15.39 7.99 2.44
CA TRP A 164 14.88 6.68 2.01
C TRP A 164 15.49 6.18 0.69
N ILE A 165 15.78 7.06 -0.26
CA ILE A 165 16.51 6.73 -1.51
C ILE A 165 17.91 6.19 -1.20
N GLU A 166 18.60 6.78 -0.22
CA GLU A 166 19.92 6.30 0.23
C GLU A 166 19.83 4.96 0.95
N MET A 167 18.83 4.79 1.83
CA MET A 167 18.59 3.52 2.54
C MET A 167 18.23 2.39 1.58
N LEU A 168 17.45 2.69 0.54
CA LEU A 168 17.07 1.78 -0.53
C LEU A 168 18.02 1.91 -1.72
N SER A 169 19.33 1.97 -1.48
CA SER A 169 20.34 2.14 -2.54
C SER A 169 20.27 1.06 -3.65
N ASP A 170 21.09 1.22 -4.68
CA ASP A 170 21.20 0.25 -5.79
C ASP A 170 19.90 0.09 -6.59
N TYR A 171 19.27 1.22 -6.95
CA TYR A 171 18.10 1.28 -7.80
C TYR A 171 18.06 2.60 -8.59
N HIS A 172 17.23 2.66 -9.64
CA HIS A 172 17.20 3.78 -10.59
C HIS A 172 16.45 5.02 -10.09
N TRP A 173 16.60 5.38 -8.81
CA TRP A 173 15.92 6.52 -8.16
C TRP A 173 16.15 7.85 -8.87
N LYS A 174 17.38 8.10 -9.33
CA LYS A 174 17.72 9.33 -10.07
C LYS A 174 16.83 9.53 -11.29
N TRP A 175 16.51 8.46 -12.03
CA TRP A 175 15.64 8.57 -13.19
C TRP A 175 14.19 8.86 -12.79
N PHE A 176 13.67 8.18 -11.77
CA PHE A 176 12.32 8.40 -11.26
C PHE A 176 12.12 9.83 -10.76
N PHE A 177 13.06 10.38 -10.01
CA PHE A 177 12.85 11.70 -9.39
C PHE A 177 13.43 12.88 -10.19
N ARG A 178 14.12 12.62 -11.30
CA ARG A 178 14.58 13.69 -12.22
C ARG A 178 13.42 14.58 -12.66
N ASN A 179 13.55 15.88 -12.40
CA ASN A 179 12.60 16.94 -12.76
C ASN A 179 11.20 16.80 -12.12
N VAL A 180 11.01 15.96 -11.10
CA VAL A 180 9.70 15.82 -10.43
C VAL A 180 9.29 17.11 -9.71
N ASP A 181 10.26 17.84 -9.13
CA ASP A 181 10.02 19.17 -8.55
C ASP A 181 10.19 20.25 -9.64
N SER A 182 9.30 20.25 -10.64
CA SER A 182 9.28 21.28 -11.69
C SER A 182 7.86 21.55 -12.18
N GLU A 183 7.59 22.79 -12.58
CA GLU A 183 6.32 23.19 -13.20
C GLU A 183 6.00 22.35 -14.45
N THR A 184 7.02 22.03 -15.27
CA THR A 184 6.85 21.20 -16.47
C THR A 184 6.35 19.79 -16.15
N PHE A 185 6.83 19.17 -15.07
CA PHE A 185 6.32 17.86 -14.65
C PHE A 185 4.87 17.96 -14.16
N GLU A 186 4.55 19.01 -13.40
CA GLU A 186 3.20 19.26 -12.92
C GLU A 186 2.20 19.50 -14.07
N LYS A 187 2.57 20.29 -15.08
CA LYS A 187 1.76 20.48 -16.31
C LYS A 187 1.45 19.14 -16.98
N ARG A 188 2.45 18.27 -17.13
CA ARG A 188 2.26 16.94 -17.72
C ARG A 188 1.34 16.06 -16.90
N VAL A 189 1.40 16.15 -15.56
CA VAL A 189 0.46 15.41 -14.71
C VAL A 189 -0.97 15.91 -14.98
N ASP A 190 -1.18 17.23 -15.00
CA ASP A 190 -2.52 17.83 -15.15
C ASP A 190 -3.11 17.72 -16.56
N GLU A 191 -2.27 17.79 -17.59
CA GLU A 191 -2.70 17.81 -19.00
C GLU A 191 -2.68 16.41 -19.64
N ILE A 192 -1.99 15.43 -19.05
CA ILE A 192 -1.83 14.08 -19.63
C ILE A 192 -2.33 12.98 -18.70
N LEU A 193 -1.69 12.80 -17.52
CA LEU A 193 -2.03 11.68 -16.64
C LEU A 193 -3.47 11.82 -16.12
N TYR A 194 -3.80 12.99 -15.62
CA TYR A 194 -5.07 13.26 -14.96
C TYR A 194 -6.30 13.21 -15.88
N PRO A 195 -6.24 13.68 -17.13
CA PRO A 195 -7.29 13.44 -18.12
C PRO A 195 -7.45 11.95 -18.45
N GLU A 196 -6.34 11.22 -18.57
CA GLU A 196 -6.37 9.78 -18.85
C GLU A 196 -7.01 8.99 -17.70
N LEU A 197 -6.63 9.27 -16.45
CA LEU A 197 -7.28 8.64 -15.30
C LEU A 197 -8.76 9.02 -15.21
N LYS A 198 -9.14 10.22 -15.64
CA LYS A 198 -10.53 10.68 -15.64
C LYS A 198 -11.36 9.96 -16.70
N SER A 199 -10.81 9.71 -17.88
CA SER A 199 -11.52 9.05 -18.99
C SER A 199 -11.92 7.61 -18.66
N ILE A 200 -11.15 6.95 -17.78
CA ILE A 200 -11.43 5.59 -17.28
C ILE A 200 -12.10 5.56 -15.91
N TYR A 201 -12.60 6.71 -15.42
CA TYR A 201 -13.23 6.86 -14.10
C TYR A 201 -12.33 6.48 -12.90
N ALA A 202 -11.01 6.41 -13.08
CA ALA A 202 -10.02 6.09 -12.06
C ALA A 202 -9.71 7.29 -11.12
N ILE A 203 -10.70 8.15 -10.86
CA ILE A 203 -10.61 9.27 -9.92
C ILE A 203 -11.94 9.36 -9.15
N SER A 204 -11.84 9.19 -7.83
CA SER A 204 -12.98 9.21 -6.89
C SER A 204 -12.92 10.37 -5.89
N GLY A 205 -11.79 11.09 -5.82
CA GLY A 205 -11.60 12.15 -4.85
C GLY A 205 -10.23 12.81 -4.92
N TYR A 206 -9.89 13.50 -3.83
CA TYR A 206 -8.67 14.28 -3.72
C TYR A 206 -7.94 14.04 -2.40
N SER A 207 -6.60 13.99 -2.46
CA SER A 207 -5.76 13.93 -1.28
C SER A 207 -5.53 15.32 -0.67
N LYS A 208 -4.91 15.36 0.51
CA LYS A 208 -4.52 16.61 1.18
C LYS A 208 -3.29 17.28 0.56
N LEU A 209 -2.49 16.54 -0.21
CA LEU A 209 -1.23 17.05 -0.75
C LEU A 209 -1.49 17.88 -2.00
N LYS A 210 -0.74 18.98 -2.12
CA LYS A 210 -0.69 19.82 -3.30
C LYS A 210 0.72 19.91 -3.83
N SER A 211 0.83 20.08 -5.14
CA SER A 211 2.10 20.31 -5.80
C SER A 211 2.69 21.67 -5.43
N LYS A 212 4.01 21.83 -5.56
CA LYS A 212 4.69 23.06 -5.16
C LYS A 212 4.43 24.22 -6.13
N ASN A 213 4.46 23.96 -7.44
CA ASN A 213 4.53 25.02 -8.45
C ASN A 213 3.13 25.50 -8.87
N LEU A 214 2.28 24.58 -9.31
CA LEU A 214 0.92 24.82 -9.82
C LEU A 214 -0.18 24.61 -8.78
N LYS A 215 0.16 24.16 -7.57
CA LYS A 215 -0.80 23.86 -6.48
C LYS A 215 -1.85 22.81 -6.86
N LEU A 216 -1.52 21.90 -7.77
CA LEU A 216 -2.38 20.80 -8.18
C LEU A 216 -2.64 19.90 -6.97
N GLN A 217 -3.92 19.67 -6.67
CA GLN A 217 -4.30 18.74 -5.64
C GLN A 217 -4.23 17.31 -6.16
N SER A 218 -3.63 16.39 -5.38
CA SER A 218 -3.56 14.99 -5.80
C SER A 218 -4.94 14.41 -6.00
N ARG A 219 -5.13 13.65 -7.07
CA ARG A 219 -6.33 12.84 -7.32
C ARG A 219 -6.18 11.48 -6.64
N GLU A 220 -7.27 10.93 -6.11
CA GLU A 220 -7.29 9.63 -5.44
C GLU A 220 -8.35 8.72 -6.08
N LEU A 221 -8.04 7.43 -6.16
CA LEU A 221 -9.00 6.38 -6.50
C LEU A 221 -9.24 5.51 -5.28
N LYS A 222 -10.51 5.33 -4.95
CA LYS A 222 -11.05 4.29 -4.07
C LYS A 222 -12.05 3.50 -4.89
N ILE A 223 -12.03 2.20 -4.71
CA ILE A 223 -12.79 1.26 -5.51
C ILE A 223 -13.74 0.53 -4.57
N ASN A 224 -14.99 0.37 -4.99
CA ASN A 224 -15.90 -0.59 -4.43
C ASN A 224 -16.05 -1.79 -5.39
N PRO A 225 -15.49 -2.96 -5.05
CA PRO A 225 -15.60 -4.17 -5.87
C PRO A 225 -17.03 -4.65 -6.17
N ASP A 226 -18.06 -4.14 -5.47
CA ASP A 226 -19.46 -4.48 -5.77
C ASP A 226 -19.95 -3.86 -7.09
N TRP A 227 -19.36 -2.76 -7.57
CA TRP A 227 -19.84 -2.06 -8.77
C TRP A 227 -18.76 -1.38 -9.62
N ASP A 228 -17.51 -1.28 -9.16
CA ASP A 228 -16.41 -0.61 -9.89
C ASP A 228 -15.52 -1.61 -10.68
N GLU A 229 -16.05 -2.78 -11.05
CA GLU A 229 -15.29 -3.82 -11.77
C GLU A 229 -14.73 -3.31 -13.11
N ASP A 230 -15.50 -2.49 -13.82
CA ASP A 230 -15.11 -1.84 -15.07
C ASP A 230 -13.96 -0.84 -14.86
N ILE A 231 -13.99 -0.06 -13.77
CA ILE A 231 -12.90 0.86 -13.39
C ILE A 231 -11.62 0.07 -13.10
N ILE A 232 -11.72 -1.03 -12.35
CA ILE A 232 -10.57 -1.90 -12.08
C ILE A 232 -10.00 -2.45 -13.40
N HIS A 233 -10.87 -2.98 -14.27
CA HIS A 233 -10.47 -3.52 -15.56
C HIS A 233 -9.79 -2.47 -16.44
N ASN A 234 -10.34 -1.26 -16.51
CA ASN A 234 -9.78 -0.17 -17.30
C ASN A 234 -8.41 0.28 -16.76
N LEU A 235 -8.24 0.34 -15.43
CA LEU A 235 -6.95 0.65 -14.83
C LEU A 235 -5.92 -0.45 -15.09
N PHE A 236 -6.32 -1.73 -15.06
CA PHE A 236 -5.46 -2.84 -15.48
C PHE A 236 -5.04 -2.73 -16.94
N ASN A 237 -5.96 -2.36 -17.85
CA ASN A 237 -5.64 -2.16 -19.26
C ASN A 237 -4.67 -0.98 -19.47
N LEU A 238 -4.82 0.11 -18.73
CA LEU A 238 -3.90 1.24 -18.75
C LEU A 238 -2.50 0.81 -18.28
N VAL A 239 -2.41 0.07 -17.18
CA VAL A 239 -1.17 -0.51 -16.67
C VAL A 239 -0.53 -1.46 -17.68
N ALA A 240 -1.30 -2.36 -18.28
CA ALA A 240 -0.80 -3.30 -19.28
C ALA A 240 -0.25 -2.56 -20.51
N THR A 241 -0.94 -1.50 -20.94
CA THR A 241 -0.56 -0.70 -22.10
C THR A 241 0.75 0.05 -21.87
N HIS A 242 0.91 0.71 -20.73
CA HIS A 242 2.05 1.60 -20.49
C HIS A 242 3.20 0.96 -19.72
N LEU A 243 2.94 -0.01 -18.85
CA LEU A 243 3.99 -0.71 -18.09
C LEU A 243 4.36 -2.07 -18.70
N LYS A 244 3.57 -2.57 -19.66
CA LYS A 244 3.76 -3.89 -20.29
C LYS A 244 3.66 -5.04 -19.29
N TRP A 245 2.89 -4.84 -18.22
CA TRP A 245 2.63 -5.85 -17.21
C TRP A 245 1.35 -6.62 -17.54
N THR A 246 1.38 -7.92 -17.34
CA THR A 246 0.22 -8.79 -17.53
C THR A 246 -0.82 -8.46 -16.45
N PRO A 247 -2.06 -8.08 -16.83
CA PRO A 247 -3.09 -7.80 -15.84
C PRO A 247 -3.50 -9.09 -15.11
N PRO A 248 -3.89 -8.99 -13.82
CA PRO A 248 -4.48 -10.12 -13.12
C PRO A 248 -5.87 -10.43 -13.68
N ILE A 249 -6.31 -11.66 -13.42
CA ILE A 249 -7.71 -12.04 -13.61
C ILE A 249 -8.49 -11.41 -12.46
N LEU A 250 -9.62 -10.79 -12.75
CA LEU A 250 -10.52 -10.25 -11.74
C LEU A 250 -11.10 -11.42 -10.91
N PRO A 251 -10.98 -11.40 -9.58
CA PRO A 251 -11.57 -12.44 -8.76
C PRO A 251 -13.09 -12.36 -8.80
N LEU A 252 -13.76 -13.50 -8.99
CA LEU A 252 -15.21 -13.59 -8.84
C LEU A 252 -15.55 -13.46 -7.36
N ILE A 253 -16.00 -12.28 -6.94
CA ILE A 253 -16.35 -12.01 -5.55
C ILE A 253 -17.64 -12.78 -5.20
N THR A 254 -17.54 -13.70 -4.25
CA THR A 254 -18.68 -14.51 -3.77
C THR A 254 -19.08 -14.17 -2.35
N LYS A 255 -18.28 -13.37 -1.64
CA LYS A 255 -18.58 -12.93 -0.28
C LYS A 255 -17.98 -11.58 0.02
N ARG A 256 -18.80 -10.73 0.62
CA ARG A 256 -18.40 -9.50 1.31
C ARG A 256 -18.51 -9.72 2.81
N VAL A 257 -17.57 -9.18 3.57
CA VAL A 257 -17.57 -9.15 5.03
C VAL A 257 -17.41 -7.71 5.47
N ASP A 258 -18.40 -7.15 6.14
CA ASP A 258 -18.38 -5.77 6.61
C ASP A 258 -17.82 -5.66 8.03
N GLY A 259 -16.89 -4.72 8.20
CA GLY A 259 -16.33 -4.36 9.48
C GLY A 259 -16.87 -3.02 9.98
N THR A 260 -16.33 -2.56 11.09
CA THR A 260 -16.56 -1.20 11.61
C THR A 260 -15.24 -0.48 11.71
N LYS A 261 -15.09 0.57 10.89
CA LYS A 261 -13.91 1.45 10.90
C LYS A 261 -14.07 2.51 11.99
N LYS A 262 -13.07 2.61 12.87
CA LYS A 262 -13.06 3.52 14.01
C LYS A 262 -11.79 4.36 14.02
N LYS A 263 -11.90 5.53 14.64
CA LYS A 263 -10.79 6.48 14.82
C LYS A 263 -10.62 6.74 16.31
N ILE A 264 -9.39 6.70 16.79
CA ILE A 264 -9.03 6.99 18.17
C ILE A 264 -7.81 7.89 18.24
N ALA A 265 -7.72 8.73 19.28
CA ALA A 265 -6.54 9.52 19.54
C ALA A 265 -5.36 8.60 19.92
N LEU A 266 -4.21 8.79 19.29
CA LEU A 266 -3.02 7.98 19.54
C LEU A 266 -2.55 8.10 21.01
N ARG A 267 -2.82 9.23 21.66
CA ARG A 267 -2.53 9.45 23.09
C ARG A 267 -3.30 8.47 23.98
N GLU A 268 -4.56 8.16 23.65
CA GLU A 268 -5.38 7.23 24.43
C GLU A 268 -4.84 5.81 24.33
N VAL A 269 -4.43 5.38 23.13
CA VAL A 269 -3.78 4.09 22.91
C VAL A 269 -2.45 4.01 23.67
N LYS A 270 -1.64 5.07 23.62
CA LYS A 270 -0.37 5.17 24.39
C LYS A 270 -0.57 5.04 25.89
N ASN A 271 -1.63 5.63 26.44
CA ASN A 271 -1.94 5.53 27.88
C ASN A 271 -2.39 4.11 28.28
N MET A 272 -3.02 3.38 27.36
CA MET A 272 -3.51 2.02 27.60
C MET A 272 -2.45 0.94 27.42
N GLY A 273 -1.49 1.18 26.52
CA GLY A 273 -0.61 0.16 25.93
C GLY A 273 -1.21 -0.42 24.66
N LEU A 274 -0.40 -0.54 23.59
CA LEU A 274 -0.89 -0.91 22.26
C LEU A 274 -1.46 -2.33 22.28
N SER A 275 -0.75 -3.31 22.81
CA SER A 275 -1.21 -4.71 22.87
C SER A 275 -2.49 -4.85 23.68
N LYS A 276 -2.62 -4.14 24.79
CA LYS A 276 -3.83 -4.14 25.62
C LYS A 276 -5.02 -3.56 24.86
N PHE A 277 -4.82 -2.43 24.18
CA PHE A 277 -5.83 -1.81 23.33
C PHE A 277 -6.28 -2.75 22.22
N LEU A 278 -5.33 -3.30 21.45
CA LEU A 278 -5.65 -4.14 20.30
C LEU A 278 -6.42 -5.40 20.70
N LYS A 279 -6.05 -6.04 21.83
CA LYS A 279 -6.78 -7.21 22.38
C LYS A 279 -8.18 -6.83 22.87
N ARG A 280 -8.29 -5.73 23.61
CA ARG A 280 -9.58 -5.28 24.18
C ARG A 280 -10.59 -4.91 23.09
N GLU A 281 -10.15 -4.16 22.09
CA GLU A 281 -11.01 -3.73 20.98
C GLU A 281 -11.15 -4.80 19.88
N LYS A 282 -10.42 -5.92 19.98
CA LYS A 282 -10.41 -7.01 18.98
C LYS A 282 -10.07 -6.49 17.58
N VAL A 283 -9.03 -5.67 17.51
CA VAL A 283 -8.62 -5.01 16.27
C VAL A 283 -8.15 -6.02 15.24
N PHE A 284 -8.71 -5.99 14.04
CA PHE A 284 -8.29 -6.81 12.90
C PHE A 284 -7.16 -6.17 12.10
N SER A 285 -7.29 -4.88 11.82
CA SER A 285 -6.32 -4.08 11.06
C SER A 285 -6.25 -2.69 11.67
N TYR A 286 -5.10 -2.03 11.55
CA TYR A 286 -4.98 -0.62 11.89
C TYR A 286 -3.83 0.06 11.17
N THR A 287 -3.87 1.38 11.18
CA THR A 287 -2.81 2.23 10.70
C THR A 287 -2.71 3.49 11.55
N ILE A 288 -1.48 3.92 11.82
CA ILE A 288 -1.22 5.21 12.45
C ILE A 288 -1.12 6.23 11.31
N THR A 289 -2.16 7.05 11.14
CA THR A 289 -2.29 7.95 9.98
C THR A 289 -1.69 9.33 10.21
N SER A 290 -1.43 9.68 11.47
CA SER A 290 -0.78 10.92 11.88
C SER A 290 -0.18 10.75 13.27
N PRO A 291 0.66 11.68 13.75
CA PRO A 291 1.15 11.65 15.13
C PRO A 291 0.05 11.68 16.20
N GLN A 292 -1.19 12.02 15.83
CA GLN A 292 -2.33 12.16 16.74
C GLN A 292 -3.40 11.07 16.56
N THR A 293 -3.41 10.33 15.45
CA THR A 293 -4.55 9.47 15.08
C THR A 293 -4.13 8.04 14.76
N LEU A 294 -4.86 7.09 15.34
CA LEU A 294 -4.90 5.71 14.91
C LEU A 294 -6.29 5.41 14.32
N ILE A 295 -6.32 4.77 13.15
CA ILE A 295 -7.55 4.26 12.53
C ILE A 295 -7.47 2.73 12.56
N TYR A 296 -8.54 2.08 12.96
CA TYR A 296 -8.59 0.64 13.12
C TYR A 296 -9.95 0.06 12.74
N THR A 297 -9.97 -1.23 12.43
CA THR A 297 -11.18 -1.93 12.00
C THR A 297 -11.39 -3.20 12.80
N THR A 298 -12.66 -3.46 13.12
CA THR A 298 -13.12 -4.62 13.90
C THR A 298 -14.25 -5.31 13.15
N PHE A 299 -14.33 -6.64 13.19
CA PHE A 299 -15.39 -7.43 12.53
C PHE A 299 -16.43 -8.00 13.53
N GLY A 300 -16.68 -7.26 14.61
CA GLY A 300 -17.71 -7.60 15.61
C GLY A 300 -17.22 -8.38 16.84
N SER A 301 -18.01 -8.32 17.90
CA SER A 301 -17.69 -8.82 19.24
C SER A 301 -17.66 -10.34 19.36
N ASN A 302 -18.23 -11.08 18.41
CA ASN A 302 -18.35 -12.54 18.47
C ASN A 302 -17.09 -13.26 17.97
N LEU A 303 -16.14 -12.53 17.38
CA LEU A 303 -14.85 -13.07 16.98
C LEU A 303 -13.86 -12.98 18.15
N SER A 304 -12.98 -13.97 18.26
CA SER A 304 -11.82 -13.89 19.16
C SER A 304 -10.85 -12.81 18.67
N SER A 305 -10.06 -12.25 19.60
CA SER A 305 -8.94 -11.37 19.23
C SER A 305 -8.06 -12.07 18.18
N PRO A 306 -7.67 -11.40 17.09
CA PRO A 306 -6.79 -11.96 16.08
C PRO A 306 -5.33 -12.00 16.56
N ILE A 307 -4.97 -11.31 17.63
CA ILE A 307 -3.59 -11.32 18.17
C ILE A 307 -3.22 -12.68 18.77
N ASP A 308 -4.21 -13.46 19.21
CA ASP A 308 -3.97 -14.76 19.85
C ASP A 308 -4.15 -15.93 18.86
N LYS A 309 -4.20 -15.64 17.54
CA LYS A 309 -4.42 -16.59 16.42
C LYS A 309 -3.36 -16.45 15.33
#